data_AF-A0A1W9LKM6-F1
#
_entry.id   AF-A0A1W9LKM6-F1
#
_cell.length_a   1.000
_cell.length_b   1.000
_cell.length_c   1.000
_cell.angle_alpha   90.00
_cell.angle_beta   90.00
_cell.angle_gamma   90.00
#
_symmetry.space_group_name_H-M   'P 1'
#
loop_
_entity.id
_entity.type
_entity.pdbx_description
1 polymer ?
#
loop_
_entity_poly.entity_id
_entity_poly.type
_entity_poly.pdbx_seq_one_letter_code
_entity_poly.pdbx_strand_id
1 'polypeptide(L)'
;MDHALDVVMRLSYEQRQMLIDILSKRQTEERREEPPENARESVKSFHAGELKTESSDELTAKLIPAEQRVAGLHSGRIHISEDFDEPLPEEFWTGIP
;
A
#
# COMPACT_ATOMS: atom_id res chain seq x y z
N MET A 1 -15.99 -31.82 4.45
CA MET A 1 -16.01 -30.37 4.18
C MET A 1 -16.99 -29.69 5.14
N ASP A 2 -18.20 -30.23 5.30
CA ASP A 2 -19.26 -29.65 6.14
C ASP A 2 -18.91 -29.50 7.63
N HIS A 3 -18.15 -30.44 8.20
CA HIS A 3 -17.70 -30.35 9.60
C HIS A 3 -16.81 -29.14 9.88
N ALA A 4 -15.95 -28.74 8.93
CA ALA A 4 -15.07 -27.58 9.11
C ALA A 4 -15.88 -26.28 9.12
N LEU A 5 -16.89 -26.19 8.25
CA LEU A 5 -17.78 -25.05 8.22
C LEU A 5 -18.61 -24.95 9.50
N ASP A 6 -19.15 -26.07 9.99
CA ASP A 6 -19.91 -26.11 11.25
C ASP A 6 -19.09 -25.61 12.44
N VAL A 7 -17.81 -26.03 12.54
CA VAL A 7 -16.89 -25.53 13.59
C VAL A 7 -16.66 -24.02 13.47
N VAL A 8 -16.43 -23.51 12.26
CA VAL A 8 -16.24 -22.06 12.03
C VAL A 8 -17.50 -21.27 12.38
N MET A 9 -18.69 -21.82 12.08
CA MET A 9 -19.97 -21.15 12.36
C MET A 9 -20.29 -21.09 13.86
N ARG A 10 -19.72 -21.98 14.68
CA ARG A 10 -19.82 -21.95 16.15
C ARG A 10 -18.97 -20.86 16.81
N LEU A 11 -17.97 -20.31 16.12
CA LEU A 11 -17.16 -19.20 16.62
C LEU A 11 -17.98 -17.90 16.70
N SER A 12 -17.58 -16.97 17.57
CA SER A 12 -18.17 -15.63 17.58
C SER A 12 -17.88 -14.87 16.28
N TYR A 13 -18.64 -13.82 15.97
CA TYR A 13 -18.38 -13.00 14.78
C TYR A 13 -16.95 -12.46 14.75
N GLU A 14 -16.47 -11.93 15.88
CA GLU A 14 -15.11 -11.42 16.03
C GLU A 14 -14.06 -12.51 15.82
N GLN A 15 -14.27 -13.71 16.37
CA GLN A 15 -13.38 -14.84 16.19
C GLN A 15 -13.34 -15.33 14.73
N ARG A 16 -14.48 -15.29 14.02
CA ARG A 16 -14.53 -15.58 12.57
C ARG A 16 -13.76 -14.53 11.77
N GLN A 17 -13.91 -13.25 12.09
CA GLN A 17 -13.16 -12.18 11.41
C GLN A 17 -11.66 -12.31 11.62
N MET A 18 -11.22 -12.56 12.86
CA MET A 18 -9.80 -12.83 13.13
C MET A 18 -9.27 -14.04 12.36
N LEU A 19 -10.06 -15.11 12.26
CA LEU A 19 -9.66 -16.29 11.49
C LEU A 19 -9.52 -15.99 10.00
N ILE A 20 -10.45 -15.21 9.42
CA ILE A 20 -10.38 -14.76 8.02
C ILE A 20 -9.09 -13.95 7.79
N ASP A 21 -8.79 -13.02 8.69
CA ASP A 21 -7.58 -12.19 8.61
C ASP A 21 -6.30 -13.02 8.69
N ILE A 22 -6.24 -13.96 9.63
CA ILE A 22 -5.08 -14.85 9.80
C ILE A 22 -4.87 -15.70 8.54
N LEU A 23 -5.93 -16.28 8.00
CA LEU A 23 -5.84 -17.12 6.80
C LEU A 23 -5.42 -16.29 5.57
N SER A 24 -5.96 -15.08 5.42
CA SER A 24 -5.61 -14.18 4.32
C SER A 24 -4.15 -13.73 4.39
N LYS A 25 -3.64 -13.47 5.59
CA LYS A 25 -2.22 -13.14 5.81
C LYS A 25 -1.31 -14.31 5.45
N ARG A 26 -1.63 -15.52 5.92
CA ARG A 26 -0.85 -16.73 5.60
C ARG A 26 -0.83 -17.05 4.11
N GLN A 27 -1.97 -16.91 3.42
CA GLN A 27 -2.03 -17.07 1.97
C GLN A 27 -1.17 -16.02 1.24
N THR A 28 -1.12 -14.79 1.77
CA THR A 28 -0.26 -13.74 1.22
C THR A 28 1.22 -14.04 1.45
N GLU A 29 1.57 -14.58 2.61
CA GLU A 29 2.93 -15.00 2.96
C GLU A 29 3.39 -16.18 2.09
N GLU A 30 2.57 -17.22 1.95
CA GLU A 30 2.84 -18.37 1.05
C GLU A 30 3.00 -17.90 -0.41
N ARG A 31 2.17 -16.97 -0.88
CA ARG A 31 2.33 -16.38 -2.22
C ARG A 31 3.55 -15.46 -2.36
N ARG A 32 4.09 -14.90 -1.28
CA ARG A 32 5.28 -14.03 -1.33
C ARG A 32 6.57 -14.83 -1.53
N GLU A 33 6.62 -16.10 -1.13
CA GLU A 33 7.78 -16.96 -1.36
C GLU A 33 7.92 -17.39 -2.83
N GLU A 34 6.83 -17.32 -3.60
CA GLU A 34 6.86 -17.57 -5.03
C GLU A 34 6.84 -16.24 -5.80
N PRO A 35 7.97 -15.79 -6.37
CA PRO A 35 7.94 -14.70 -7.34
C PRO A 35 6.98 -15.07 -8.46
N PRO A 36 6.01 -14.19 -8.81
CA PRO A 36 5.09 -14.48 -9.90
C PRO A 36 5.88 -14.75 -11.19
N GLU A 37 5.36 -15.62 -12.04
CA GLU A 37 6.04 -16.05 -13.28
C GLU A 37 6.48 -14.84 -14.13
N ASN A 38 5.62 -13.83 -14.24
CA ASN A 38 5.90 -12.57 -14.94
C ASN A 38 7.10 -11.80 -14.36
N ALA A 39 7.35 -11.88 -13.05
CA ALA A 39 8.52 -11.25 -12.44
C ALA A 39 9.80 -12.02 -12.81
N ARG A 40 9.74 -13.35 -12.83
CA ARG A 40 10.87 -14.19 -13.29
C ARG A 40 11.19 -13.93 -14.76
N GLU A 41 10.16 -13.84 -15.60
CA GLU A 41 10.30 -13.53 -17.03
C GLU A 41 10.88 -12.13 -17.26
N SER A 42 10.36 -11.13 -16.56
CA SER A 42 10.89 -9.74 -16.61
C SER A 42 12.37 -9.67 -16.26
N VAL A 43 12.80 -10.38 -15.21
CA VAL A 43 14.22 -10.43 -14.80
C VAL A 43 15.08 -11.12 -15.87
N LYS A 44 14.59 -12.21 -16.46
CA LYS A 44 15.30 -12.91 -17.56
C LYS A 44 15.45 -12.01 -18.78
N SER A 45 14.37 -11.39 -19.25
CA SER A 45 14.40 -10.49 -20.41
C SER A 45 15.23 -9.23 -20.16
N PHE A 46 15.31 -8.75 -18.91
CA PHE A 46 16.22 -7.67 -18.54
C PHE A 46 17.69 -8.11 -18.72
N HIS A 47 18.08 -9.26 -18.16
CA HIS A 47 19.45 -9.77 -18.28
C HIS A 47 19.81 -10.19 -19.71
N ALA A 48 18.82 -10.61 -20.52
CA ALA A 48 19.00 -10.92 -21.93
C ALA A 48 19.12 -9.67 -22.84
N GLY A 49 18.88 -8.47 -22.30
CA GLY A 49 18.93 -7.22 -23.07
C GLY A 49 17.74 -6.99 -24.00
N GLU A 50 16.65 -7.76 -23.83
CA GLU A 50 15.41 -7.65 -24.61
C GLU A 50 14.59 -6.43 -24.17
N LEU A 51 14.76 -6.00 -22.91
CA LEU A 51 14.12 -4.82 -22.37
C LEU A 51 14.95 -3.57 -22.65
N LYS A 52 14.28 -2.51 -23.11
CA LYS A 52 14.90 -1.19 -23.23
C LYS A 52 15.21 -0.63 -21.85
N THR A 53 16.47 -0.32 -21.60
CA THR A 53 16.88 0.42 -20.42
C THR A 53 16.45 1.88 -20.58
N GLU A 54 15.38 2.28 -19.90
CA GLU A 54 14.99 3.68 -19.77
C GLU A 54 15.68 4.25 -18.52
N SER A 55 16.18 5.49 -18.59
CA SER A 55 16.77 6.15 -17.42
C SER A 55 15.69 6.53 -16.40
N SER A 56 16.08 6.67 -15.12
CA SER A 56 15.16 7.11 -14.06
C SER A 56 14.48 8.45 -14.39
N ASP A 57 15.20 9.36 -15.04
CA ASP A 57 14.69 10.66 -15.44
C ASP A 57 13.66 10.57 -16.58
N GLU A 58 13.91 9.70 -17.58
CA GLU A 58 12.96 9.44 -18.67
C GLU A 58 11.68 8.77 -18.16
N LEU A 59 11.81 7.82 -17.23
CA LEU A 59 10.66 7.17 -16.59
C LEU A 59 9.83 8.17 -15.79
N THR A 60 10.50 9.06 -15.05
CA THR A 60 9.84 10.11 -14.27
C THR A 60 9.07 11.08 -15.19
N ALA A 61 9.68 11.48 -16.31
CA ALA A 61 9.03 12.34 -17.29
C ALA A 61 7.81 11.68 -17.98
N LYS A 62 7.82 10.35 -18.12
CA LYS A 62 6.76 9.56 -18.77
C LYS A 62 5.63 9.16 -17.81
N LEU A 63 5.94 8.96 -16.53
CA LEU A 63 4.99 8.48 -15.51
C LEU A 63 4.35 9.60 -14.70
N ILE A 64 4.96 10.79 -14.64
CA ILE A 64 4.28 11.97 -14.09
C ILE A 64 3.34 12.47 -15.20
N PRO A 65 2.01 12.49 -15.00
CA PRO A 65 1.12 13.17 -15.92
C PRO A 65 1.61 14.60 -16.09
N ALA A 66 1.82 15.04 -17.33
CA ALA A 66 2.23 16.42 -17.66
C ALA A 66 1.18 17.48 -17.23
N GLU A 67 0.06 17.06 -16.64
CA GLU A 67 -0.81 17.93 -15.87
C GLU A 67 -0.08 18.36 -14.60
N GLN A 68 0.64 19.46 -14.79
CA GLN A 68 1.03 20.46 -13.80
C GLN A 68 0.39 20.19 -12.45
N ARG A 69 1.19 19.88 -11.42
CA ARG A 69 0.72 19.88 -10.04
C ARG A 69 0.20 21.29 -9.74
N VAL A 70 -1.11 21.51 -9.92
CA VAL A 70 -1.75 22.77 -9.57
C VAL A 70 -1.93 22.74 -8.06
N ALA A 71 -1.09 23.49 -7.34
CA ALA A 71 -1.37 23.82 -5.96
C ALA A 71 -2.77 24.47 -5.90
N GLY A 72 -3.70 23.85 -5.19
CA GLY A 72 -5.09 24.33 -5.16
C GLY A 72 -5.97 23.85 -6.30
N LEU A 73 -5.77 22.64 -6.86
CA LEU A 73 -6.76 22.02 -7.76
C LEU A 73 -8.13 21.76 -7.07
N HIS A 74 -8.21 21.93 -5.75
CA HIS A 74 -9.44 22.14 -4.99
C HIS A 74 -9.60 23.62 -4.57
N SER A 75 -9.48 24.53 -5.53
CA SER A 75 -9.67 25.96 -5.31
C SER A 75 -11.13 26.20 -4.91
N GLY A 76 -11.34 26.44 -3.61
CA GLY A 76 -12.64 26.82 -3.06
C GLY A 76 -12.94 26.35 -1.65
N ARG A 77 -12.17 25.44 -1.05
CA ARG A 77 -12.44 25.03 0.34
C ARG A 77 -11.24 24.43 1.10
N ILE A 78 -10.05 24.96 0.89
CA ILE A 78 -8.92 24.66 1.78
C ILE A 78 -9.00 25.69 2.91
N HIS A 79 -9.49 25.26 4.07
CA HIS A 79 -9.42 26.04 5.31
C HIS A 79 -8.14 25.60 6.02
N ILE A 80 -7.13 26.48 6.02
CA ILE A 80 -5.97 26.34 6.89
C ILE A 80 -6.34 27.07 8.17
N SER A 81 -6.23 26.39 9.31
CA SER A 81 -6.44 27.01 10.61
C SER A 81 -5.34 28.06 10.86
N GLU A 82 -5.67 29.14 11.56
CA GLU A 82 -4.71 30.24 11.82
C GLU A 82 -3.49 29.77 12.63
N ASP A 83 -3.64 28.68 13.39
CA ASP A 83 -2.61 28.05 14.22
C ASP A 83 -1.77 26.98 13.49
N PHE A 84 -1.95 26.79 12.18
CA PHE A 84 -1.22 25.73 11.46
C PHE A 84 0.30 25.88 11.52
N ASP A 85 0.79 27.13 11.52
CA ASP A 85 2.22 27.44 11.63
C ASP A 85 2.69 27.57 13.10
N GLU A 86 1.80 27.39 14.09
CA GLU A 86 2.19 27.42 15.50
C GLU A 86 2.99 26.15 15.87
N PRO A 87 4.06 26.30 16.67
CA PRO A 87 4.81 25.14 17.14
C PRO A 87 3.92 24.26 18.03
N LEU A 88 3.91 22.96 17.76
CA LEU A 88 3.17 22.01 18.59
C LEU A 88 3.70 22.02 20.04
N PRO A 89 2.82 21.85 21.05
CA PRO A 89 3.22 21.79 22.45
C PRO A 89 4.26 20.70 22.72
N GLU A 90 5.11 20.88 23.73
CA GLU A 90 6.16 19.91 24.07
C GLU A 90 5.56 18.55 24.49
N GLU A 91 4.37 18.56 25.07
CA GLU A 91 3.60 17.36 25.44
C GLU A 91 3.22 16.51 24.22
N PHE A 92 3.00 17.16 23.06
CA PHE A 92 2.77 16.45 21.79
C PHE A 92 4.02 15.65 21.38
N TRP A 93 5.21 16.22 21.58
CA TRP A 93 6.48 15.59 21.22
C TRP A 93 6.94 14.55 22.24
N THR A 94 6.71 14.81 23.53
CA THR A 94 7.20 13.97 24.63
C THR A 94 6.21 12.87 25.02
N GLY A 95 4.92 13.02 24.68
CA GLY A 95 3.87 12.05 24.99
C GLY A 95 3.54 11.94 26.48
N ILE A 96 3.93 12.94 27.28
CA ILE A 96 3.65 13.01 28.71
C ILE A 96 2.46 13.97 28.90
N PRO A 97 1.38 13.54 29.59
CA PRO A 97 0.18 14.37 29.80
C PRO A 97 0.40 15.54 30.75
#